data_AF-A0A660ND77-F1
#
_entry.id   AF-A0A660ND77-F1
#
_cell.length_a   1.000
_cell.length_b   1.000
_cell.length_c   1.000
_cell.angle_alpha   90.00
_cell.angle_beta   90.00
_cell.angle_gamma   90.00
#
_symmetry.space_group_name_H-M   'P 1'
#
loop_
_entity.id
_entity.type
_entity.pdbx_description
1 polymer ?
#
loop_
_entity_poly.entity_id
_entity_poly.type
_entity_poly.pdbx_seq_one_letter_code
_entity_poly.pdbx_strand_id
1 'polypeptide(L)'
;MHIAQSASPREIQKSAEELYRGGYFCCEALMSAIKKGFDLDVPDEVIAMSSGMSVGAGRSGCMCGALNGGIMALGMFFGRTEQNGPKDPKVVKCMELSNELHSWFKEANGKHSACCRVLTREFDMGKGEHKEQCIRYTGLAAWKVADMVCRELGVENLDAEKNPA
;
A
#
# COMPACT_ATOMS: atom_id res chain seq x y z
N MET A 1 -18.51 -5.07 -3.83
CA MET A 1 -17.37 -5.79 -3.24
C MET A 1 -17.72 -6.03 -1.79
N HIS A 2 -17.60 -7.28 -1.31
CA HIS A 2 -17.65 -7.58 0.12
C HIS A 2 -16.46 -6.91 0.80
N ILE A 3 -16.69 -6.32 1.97
CA ILE A 3 -15.67 -5.67 2.79
C ILE A 3 -16.01 -5.86 4.26
N ALA A 4 -15.01 -6.12 5.09
CA ALA A 4 -15.17 -6.18 6.53
C ALA A 4 -15.78 -4.90 7.10
N GLN A 5 -16.62 -5.04 8.13
CA GLN A 5 -17.26 -3.91 8.83
C GLN A 5 -16.30 -3.20 9.79
N SER A 6 -15.25 -3.88 10.23
CA SER A 6 -14.19 -3.33 11.07
C SER A 6 -12.81 -3.84 10.61
N ALA A 7 -11.77 -3.05 10.86
CA ALA A 7 -10.39 -3.40 10.57
C ALA A 7 -9.43 -2.71 11.55
N SER A 8 -8.27 -3.32 11.80
CA SER A 8 -7.16 -2.68 12.51
C SER A 8 -6.05 -2.31 11.51
N PRO A 9 -5.92 -1.02 11.13
CA PRO A 9 -4.77 -0.53 10.37
C PRO A 9 -3.40 -0.95 10.92
N ARG A 10 -3.23 -1.08 12.24
CA ARG A 10 -2.00 -1.53 12.90
C ARG A 10 -1.74 -3.01 12.72
N GLU A 11 -2.75 -3.85 12.77
CA GLU A 11 -2.57 -5.28 12.43
C GLU A 11 -2.30 -5.46 10.93
N ILE A 12 -2.93 -4.67 10.06
CA ILE A 12 -2.61 -4.64 8.62
C ILE A 12 -1.16 -4.20 8.39
N GLN A 13 -0.69 -3.19 9.12
CA GLN A 13 0.71 -2.75 9.09
C GLN A 13 1.66 -3.91 9.40
N LYS A 14 1.47 -4.58 10.54
CA LYS A 14 2.31 -5.69 10.99
C LYS A 14 2.28 -6.85 10.00
N SER A 15 1.08 -7.22 9.53
CA SER A 15 0.88 -8.26 8.53
C SER A 15 1.68 -7.97 7.25
N ALA A 16 1.66 -6.74 6.74
CA ALA A 16 2.42 -6.36 5.55
C ALA A 16 3.94 -6.47 5.76
N GLU A 17 4.43 -6.10 6.95
CA GLU A 17 5.83 -6.25 7.32
C GLU A 17 6.24 -7.73 7.42
N GLU A 18 5.41 -8.58 8.02
CA GLU A 18 5.63 -10.02 8.15
C GLU A 18 5.59 -10.75 6.80
N LEU A 19 4.63 -10.39 5.94
CA LEU A 19 4.50 -10.95 4.60
C LEU A 19 5.74 -10.66 3.74
N TYR A 20 6.33 -9.47 3.85
CA TYR A 20 7.61 -9.17 3.22
C TYR A 20 8.73 -10.07 3.76
N ARG A 21 8.83 -10.20 5.10
CA ARG A 21 9.81 -11.12 5.73
C ARG A 21 9.61 -12.57 5.28
N GLY A 22 8.36 -12.96 5.01
CA GLY A 22 7.95 -14.27 4.51
C GLY A 22 8.27 -14.54 3.04
N GLY A 23 8.82 -13.57 2.30
CA GLY A 23 9.32 -13.77 0.93
C GLY A 23 8.61 -12.99 -0.15
N TYR A 24 7.53 -12.27 0.17
CA TYR A 24 6.94 -11.33 -0.79
C TYR A 24 7.78 -10.07 -0.97
N PHE A 25 7.70 -9.48 -2.16
CA PHE A 25 8.13 -8.10 -2.37
C PHE A 25 7.15 -7.11 -1.74
N CYS A 26 7.58 -5.85 -1.64
CA CYS A 26 6.84 -4.80 -0.94
C CYS A 26 5.44 -4.50 -1.52
N CYS A 27 5.27 -4.57 -2.84
CA CYS A 27 3.96 -4.43 -3.48
C CYS A 27 3.05 -5.63 -3.19
N GLU A 28 3.58 -6.85 -3.30
CA GLU A 28 2.84 -8.10 -3.08
C GLU A 28 2.39 -8.23 -1.63
N ALA A 29 3.31 -8.00 -0.69
CA ALA A 29 3.04 -8.04 0.74
C ALA A 29 1.96 -7.04 1.15
N LEU A 30 1.99 -5.82 0.58
CA LEU A 30 0.95 -4.83 0.84
C LEU A 30 -0.40 -5.27 0.28
N MET A 31 -0.47 -5.70 -0.98
CA MET A 31 -1.73 -6.15 -1.59
C MET A 31 -2.33 -7.33 -0.81
N SER A 32 -1.49 -8.28 -0.41
CA SER A 32 -1.89 -9.44 0.40
C SER A 32 -2.41 -9.01 1.79
N ALA A 33 -1.72 -8.09 2.47
CA ALA A 33 -2.14 -7.57 3.77
C ALA A 33 -3.47 -6.82 3.70
N ILE A 34 -3.68 -5.99 2.67
CA ILE A 34 -4.94 -5.26 2.47
C ILE A 34 -6.09 -6.21 2.16
N LYS A 35 -5.87 -7.15 1.22
CA LYS A 35 -6.87 -8.17 0.86
C LYS A 35 -7.33 -8.94 2.10
N LYS A 36 -6.38 -9.44 2.90
CA LYS A 36 -6.68 -10.20 4.13
C LYS A 36 -7.30 -9.31 5.21
N GLY A 37 -6.77 -8.10 5.40
CA GLY A 37 -7.17 -7.19 6.48
C GLY A 37 -8.60 -6.67 6.35
N PHE A 38 -9.10 -6.54 5.12
CA PHE A 38 -10.46 -6.12 4.84
C PHE A 38 -11.37 -7.27 4.39
N ASP A 39 -10.91 -8.52 4.47
CA ASP A 39 -11.65 -9.72 4.04
C ASP A 39 -12.22 -9.58 2.62
N LEU A 40 -11.39 -9.11 1.68
CA LEU A 40 -11.85 -8.84 0.31
C LEU A 40 -12.04 -10.14 -0.46
N ASP A 41 -13.25 -10.32 -0.99
CA ASP A 41 -13.58 -11.39 -1.94
C ASP A 41 -13.11 -11.03 -3.35
N VAL A 42 -11.79 -11.05 -3.54
CA VAL A 42 -11.09 -10.85 -4.82
C VAL A 42 -10.11 -11.99 -5.07
N PRO A 43 -9.82 -12.34 -6.34
CA PRO A 43 -8.86 -13.39 -6.68
C PRO A 43 -7.44 -13.07 -6.17
N ASP A 44 -6.65 -14.10 -5.84
CA ASP A 44 -5.23 -13.92 -5.42
C ASP A 44 -4.36 -13.34 -6.54
N GLU A 45 -4.82 -13.42 -7.79
CA GLU A 45 -4.22 -12.80 -8.97
C GLU A 45 -4.03 -11.29 -8.81
N VAL A 46 -4.78 -10.60 -7.94
CA VAL A 46 -4.52 -9.18 -7.64
C VAL A 46 -3.17 -8.96 -6.95
N ILE A 47 -2.68 -9.94 -6.18
CA ILE A 47 -1.34 -9.91 -5.58
C ILE A 47 -0.31 -10.10 -6.69
N ALA A 48 -0.49 -11.11 -7.54
CA ALA A 48 0.39 -11.39 -8.68
C ALA A 48 0.46 -10.23 -9.68
N MET A 49 -0.66 -9.51 -9.90
CA MET A 49 -0.72 -8.32 -10.74
C MET A 49 0.24 -7.21 -10.25
N SER A 50 0.55 -7.18 -8.95
CA SER A 50 1.47 -6.21 -8.38
C SER A 50 2.95 -6.60 -8.48
N SER A 51 3.28 -7.86 -8.78
CA SER A 51 4.65 -8.39 -8.79
C SER A 51 5.60 -7.63 -9.73
N GLY A 52 5.08 -7.12 -10.85
CA GLY A 52 5.86 -6.31 -11.80
C GLY A 52 6.41 -5.00 -11.20
N MET A 53 5.85 -4.54 -10.08
CA MET A 53 6.28 -3.34 -9.34
C MET A 53 7.41 -3.62 -8.34
N SER A 54 7.92 -4.85 -8.31
CA SER A 54 9.00 -5.23 -7.42
C SER A 54 10.30 -4.51 -7.77
N VAL A 55 11.00 -4.05 -6.73
CA VAL A 55 12.18 -3.19 -6.88
C VAL A 55 11.84 -1.94 -7.74
N GLY A 56 10.59 -1.50 -7.55
CA GLY A 56 9.95 -0.32 -8.11
C GLY A 56 9.08 -0.58 -9.33
N ALA A 57 9.71 -0.86 -10.46
CA ALA A 57 9.01 -1.37 -11.64
C ALA A 57 10.02 -2.28 -12.34
N GLY A 58 10.03 -3.54 -11.92
CA GLY A 58 10.94 -4.56 -12.44
C GLY A 58 12.41 -4.17 -12.39
N ARG A 59 12.90 -3.65 -11.26
CA ARG A 59 14.31 -3.21 -11.05
C ARG A 59 14.73 -1.95 -11.79
N SER A 60 13.80 -1.24 -12.45
CA SER A 60 14.10 0.05 -13.09
C SER A 60 14.43 1.17 -12.08
N GLY A 61 14.19 0.93 -10.78
CA GLY A 61 14.48 1.91 -9.72
C GLY A 61 13.53 3.10 -9.69
N CYS A 62 12.36 3.00 -10.33
CA CYS A 62 11.32 4.03 -10.40
C CYS A 62 10.51 4.12 -9.10
N MET A 63 9.18 4.29 -9.14
CA MET A 63 8.35 4.46 -7.94
C MET A 63 8.48 3.27 -6.97
N CYS A 64 8.49 3.51 -5.66
CA CYS A 64 8.54 2.48 -4.62
C CYS A 64 7.41 1.45 -4.78
N GLY A 65 7.73 0.16 -4.71
CA GLY A 65 6.74 -0.91 -4.85
C GLY A 65 5.67 -0.90 -3.75
N ALA A 66 6.01 -0.56 -2.50
CA ALA A 66 5.02 -0.39 -1.43
C ALA A 66 4.02 0.73 -1.77
N LEU A 67 4.52 1.90 -2.19
CA LEU A 67 3.65 3.00 -2.58
C LEU A 67 2.78 2.63 -3.80
N ASN A 68 3.37 1.98 -4.80
CA ASN A 68 2.63 1.57 -5.99
C ASN A 68 1.54 0.53 -5.67
N GLY A 69 1.86 -0.48 -4.85
CA GLY A 69 0.88 -1.43 -4.32
C GLY A 69 -0.23 -0.74 -3.54
N GLY A 70 0.08 0.28 -2.74
CA GLY A 70 -0.93 1.06 -2.03
C GLY A 70 -1.88 1.82 -2.98
N ILE A 71 -1.35 2.40 -4.05
CA ILE A 71 -2.16 3.04 -5.10
C ILE A 71 -3.05 2.00 -5.81
N MET A 72 -2.51 0.82 -6.13
CA MET A 72 -3.29 -0.29 -6.70
C MET A 72 -4.40 -0.74 -5.76
N ALA A 73 -4.12 -0.85 -4.46
CA ALA A 73 -5.09 -1.20 -3.44
C ALA A 73 -6.22 -0.17 -3.35
N LEU A 74 -5.92 1.13 -3.34
CA LEU A 74 -6.93 2.19 -3.42
C LEU A 74 -7.80 2.06 -4.68
N GLY A 75 -7.20 1.65 -5.80
CA GLY A 75 -7.92 1.33 -7.04
C GLY A 75 -8.96 0.23 -6.89
N MET A 76 -8.75 -0.77 -6.03
CA MET A 76 -9.75 -1.82 -5.76
C MET A 76 -11.01 -1.26 -5.07
N PHE A 77 -10.85 -0.26 -4.21
CA PHE A 77 -11.96 0.32 -3.44
C PHE A 77 -12.65 1.48 -4.17
N PHE A 78 -11.86 2.37 -4.79
CA PHE A 78 -12.34 3.65 -5.30
C PHE A 78 -12.24 3.77 -6.82
N GLY A 79 -11.63 2.78 -7.48
CA GLY A 79 -11.47 2.77 -8.94
C GLY A 79 -12.79 2.50 -9.68
N ARG A 80 -12.67 2.50 -11.01
CA ARG A 80 -13.77 2.25 -11.94
C ARG A 80 -13.46 1.06 -12.84
N THR A 81 -14.51 0.50 -13.44
CA THR A 81 -14.43 -0.60 -14.41
C THR A 81 -15.04 -0.25 -15.77
N GLU A 82 -15.56 0.96 -15.92
CA GLU A 82 -16.26 1.44 -17.12
C GLU A 82 -15.50 2.57 -17.82
N GLN A 83 -15.76 2.76 -19.12
CA GLN A 83 -15.05 3.69 -19.99
C GLN A 83 -15.65 5.12 -19.97
N ASN A 84 -16.07 5.61 -18.80
CA ASN A 84 -16.84 6.86 -18.65
C ASN A 84 -16.00 8.16 -18.74
N GLY A 85 -14.78 8.09 -19.30
CA GLY A 85 -13.93 9.26 -19.56
C GLY A 85 -13.28 9.90 -18.31
N PRO A 86 -12.29 10.78 -18.46
CA PRO A 86 -11.42 11.24 -17.35
C PRO A 86 -12.12 12.03 -16.23
N LYS A 87 -13.38 12.42 -16.41
CA LYS A 87 -14.19 13.14 -15.41
C LYS A 87 -15.10 12.26 -14.56
N ASP A 88 -15.03 10.93 -14.73
CA ASP A 88 -15.77 9.99 -13.89
C ASP A 88 -15.46 10.24 -12.39
N PRO A 89 -16.48 10.42 -11.54
CA PRO A 89 -16.25 10.78 -10.14
C PRO A 89 -15.44 9.73 -9.37
N LYS A 90 -15.53 8.43 -9.72
CA LYS A 90 -14.72 7.38 -9.10
C LYS A 90 -13.23 7.53 -9.44
N VAL A 91 -12.90 7.78 -10.71
CA VAL A 91 -11.48 7.96 -11.08
C VAL A 91 -10.91 9.24 -10.46
N VAL A 92 -11.69 10.32 -10.39
CA VAL A 92 -11.28 11.56 -9.73
C VAL A 92 -10.99 11.32 -8.25
N LYS A 93 -11.91 10.68 -7.52
CA LYS A 93 -11.71 10.34 -6.10
C LYS A 93 -10.50 9.43 -5.89
N CYS A 94 -10.34 8.40 -6.72
CA CYS A 94 -9.19 7.49 -6.65
C CYS A 94 -7.86 8.22 -6.89
N MET A 95 -7.82 9.19 -7.81
CA MET A 95 -6.64 10.03 -8.06
C MET A 95 -6.32 10.92 -6.86
N GLU A 96 -7.32 11.55 -6.24
CA GLU A 96 -7.15 12.38 -5.04
C GLU A 96 -6.56 11.57 -3.89
N LEU A 97 -7.12 10.39 -3.60
CA LEU A 97 -6.61 9.50 -2.56
C LEU A 97 -5.20 8.98 -2.88
N SER A 98 -4.94 8.65 -4.14
CA SER A 98 -3.60 8.24 -4.57
C SER A 98 -2.57 9.37 -4.38
N ASN A 99 -2.98 10.62 -4.63
CA ASN A 99 -2.14 11.80 -4.41
C ASN A 99 -1.89 12.05 -2.91
N GLU A 100 -2.91 11.90 -2.06
CA GLU A 100 -2.77 11.98 -0.61
C GLU A 100 -1.76 10.93 -0.11
N LEU A 101 -1.93 9.66 -0.50
CA LEU A 101 -1.02 8.57 -0.13
C LEU A 101 0.40 8.85 -0.59
N HIS A 102 0.57 9.26 -1.85
CA HIS A 102 1.89 9.58 -2.42
C HIS A 102 2.58 10.71 -1.65
N SER A 103 1.87 11.81 -1.40
CA SER A 103 2.42 12.98 -0.72
C SER A 103 2.75 12.66 0.73
N TRP A 104 1.84 12.00 1.45
CA TRP A 104 2.08 11.53 2.80
C TRP A 104 3.27 10.57 2.89
N PHE A 105 3.36 9.59 1.97
CA PHE A 105 4.43 8.59 1.98
C PHE A 105 5.80 9.24 1.81
N LYS A 106 5.93 10.26 0.94
CA LYS A 106 7.16 11.02 0.79
C LYS A 106 7.63 11.62 2.12
N GLU A 107 6.73 12.26 2.85
CA GLU A 107 7.07 12.87 4.14
C GLU A 107 7.36 11.82 5.21
N ALA A 108 6.50 10.80 5.33
CA ALA A 108 6.62 9.75 6.35
C ALA A 108 7.85 8.85 6.17
N ASN A 109 8.41 8.77 4.96
CA ASN A 109 9.54 7.89 4.69
C ASN A 109 10.90 8.45 5.12
N GLY A 110 10.97 9.74 5.50
CA GLY A 110 12.18 10.41 6.00
C GLY A 110 13.23 10.75 4.93
N LYS A 111 13.00 10.36 3.66
CA LYS A 111 13.87 10.64 2.52
C LYS A 111 13.18 11.53 1.48
N HIS A 112 11.94 11.96 1.72
CA HIS A 112 11.16 12.87 0.89
C HIS A 112 11.06 12.45 -0.59
N SER A 113 11.08 11.14 -0.85
CA SER A 113 11.13 10.60 -2.21
C SER A 113 10.18 9.43 -2.42
N ALA A 114 9.56 9.37 -3.60
CA ALA A 114 8.81 8.19 -4.04
C ALA A 114 9.68 7.23 -4.86
N CYS A 115 10.89 7.64 -5.26
CA CYS A 115 11.76 6.89 -6.15
C CYS A 115 12.53 5.81 -5.39
N CYS A 116 12.27 4.54 -5.68
CA CYS A 116 12.92 3.36 -5.11
C CYS A 116 14.44 3.48 -5.16
N ARG A 117 15.04 3.91 -6.29
CA ARG A 117 16.48 4.12 -6.38
C ARG A 117 16.99 5.13 -5.35
N VAL A 118 16.28 6.24 -5.15
CA VAL A 118 16.66 7.25 -4.16
C VAL A 118 16.50 6.69 -2.75
N LEU A 119 15.40 5.99 -2.49
CA LEU A 119 15.11 5.39 -1.20
C LEU A 119 16.17 4.36 -0.80
N THR A 120 16.68 3.58 -1.75
CA THR A 120 17.65 2.50 -1.48
C THR A 120 19.09 2.85 -1.82
N ARG A 121 19.40 4.10 -2.18
CA ARG A 121 20.71 4.49 -2.76
C ARG A 121 21.94 4.18 -1.90
N GLU A 122 21.76 4.10 -0.58
CA GLU A 122 22.85 3.88 0.38
C GLU A 122 23.11 2.40 0.68
N PHE A 123 22.32 1.49 0.10
CA PHE A 123 22.43 0.06 0.37
C PHE A 123 22.97 -0.70 -0.84
N ASP A 124 23.69 -1.78 -0.56
CA ASP A 124 23.93 -2.83 -1.54
C ASP A 124 22.72 -3.77 -1.62
N MET A 125 22.01 -3.70 -2.75
CA MET A 125 20.81 -4.52 -2.98
C MET A 125 21.12 -6.02 -2.97
N GLY A 126 22.35 -6.44 -3.30
CA GLY A 126 22.77 -7.84 -3.29
C GLY A 126 23.04 -8.39 -1.89
N LYS A 127 23.28 -7.53 -0.90
CA LYS A 127 23.56 -7.91 0.50
C LYS A 127 22.32 -7.94 1.39
N GLY A 128 21.22 -7.35 0.94
CA GLY A 128 19.94 -7.37 1.66
C GLY A 128 19.83 -6.38 2.83
N GLU A 129 20.81 -5.48 3.02
CA GLU A 129 20.78 -4.46 4.08
C GLU A 129 19.58 -3.51 3.95
N HIS A 130 19.09 -3.30 2.73
CA HIS A 130 17.89 -2.52 2.43
C HIS A 130 16.58 -3.15 2.94
N LYS A 131 16.57 -4.45 3.29
CA LYS A 131 15.35 -5.20 3.59
C LYS A 131 14.55 -4.57 4.73
N GLU A 132 15.18 -4.21 5.84
CA GLU A 132 14.48 -3.58 6.97
C GLU A 132 13.82 -2.25 6.59
N GLN A 133 14.45 -1.49 5.69
CA GLN A 133 13.85 -0.27 5.16
C GLN A 133 12.63 -0.58 4.28
N CYS A 134 12.74 -1.56 3.37
CA CYS A 134 11.62 -1.99 2.54
C CYS A 134 10.47 -2.56 3.36
N ILE A 135 10.77 -3.30 4.43
CA ILE A 135 9.79 -3.80 5.40
C ILE A 135 9.06 -2.61 6.04
N ARG A 136 9.79 -1.66 6.62
CA ARG A 136 9.20 -0.45 7.23
C ARG A 136 8.30 0.31 6.25
N TYR A 137 8.74 0.52 5.01
CA TYR A 137 7.95 1.21 4.00
C TYR A 137 6.71 0.44 3.57
N THR A 138 6.78 -0.89 3.54
CA THR A 138 5.65 -1.77 3.26
C THR A 138 4.59 -1.62 4.36
N GLY A 139 5.00 -1.70 5.62
CA GLY A 139 4.12 -1.45 6.77
C GLY A 139 3.50 -0.06 6.75
N LEU A 140 4.31 1.00 6.59
CA LEU A 140 3.83 2.38 6.56
C LEU A 140 2.77 2.62 5.49
N ALA A 141 3.03 2.16 4.27
CA ALA A 141 2.08 2.31 3.17
C ALA A 141 0.79 1.51 3.43
N ALA A 142 0.89 0.26 3.92
CA ALA A 142 -0.25 -0.57 4.24
C ALA A 142 -1.12 0.04 5.37
N TRP A 143 -0.49 0.56 6.43
CA TRP A 143 -1.17 1.28 7.50
C TRP A 143 -1.96 2.47 6.96
N LYS A 144 -1.32 3.33 6.15
CA LYS A 144 -1.97 4.55 5.65
C LYS A 144 -3.11 4.21 4.70
N VAL A 145 -2.96 3.20 3.84
CA VAL A 145 -4.05 2.73 2.97
C VAL A 145 -5.21 2.24 3.83
N ALA A 146 -4.95 1.43 4.86
CA ALA A 146 -6.01 0.94 5.74
C ALA A 146 -6.73 2.07 6.49
N ASP A 147 -5.99 3.02 7.05
CA ASP A 147 -6.53 4.22 7.69
C ASP A 147 -7.44 5.02 6.73
N MET A 148 -6.99 5.25 5.49
CA MET A 148 -7.78 5.93 4.47
C MET A 148 -9.03 5.13 4.08
N VAL A 149 -8.94 3.81 3.92
CA VAL A 149 -10.09 2.97 3.59
C VAL A 149 -11.13 3.01 4.72
N CYS A 150 -10.70 2.92 5.98
CA CYS A 150 -11.59 3.06 7.13
C CYS A 150 -12.30 4.42 7.13
N ARG A 151 -11.53 5.50 6.93
CA ARG A 151 -12.08 6.87 6.86
C ARG A 151 -13.11 7.05 5.74
N GLU A 152 -12.79 6.59 4.53
CA GLU A 152 -13.60 6.89 3.34
C GLU A 152 -14.81 5.95 3.18
N LEU A 153 -14.74 4.71 3.68
CA LEU A 153 -15.82 3.74 3.57
C LEU A 153 -16.64 3.57 4.87
N GLY A 154 -16.25 4.25 5.95
CA GLY A 154 -16.91 4.11 7.24
C GLY A 154 -16.73 2.74 7.89
N VAL A 155 -15.64 2.03 7.55
CA VAL A 155 -15.24 0.79 8.25
C VAL A 155 -14.73 1.19 9.63
N GLU A 156 -15.21 0.51 10.66
CA GLU A 156 -14.80 0.77 12.05
C GLU A 156 -13.29 0.55 12.21
N ASN A 157 -12.58 1.60 12.63
CA ASN A 157 -11.15 1.53 12.88
C ASN A 157 -10.90 1.10 14.33
N LEU A 158 -10.50 -0.17 14.50
CA LEU A 158 -10.26 -0.79 15.81
C LEU A 158 -9.06 -0.18 16.57
N ASP A 159 -8.25 0.64 15.92
CA ASP A 159 -7.12 1.31 16.54
C ASP A 159 -7.45 2.74 17.01
N ALA A 160 -8.60 3.29 16.60
CA ALA A 160 -8.99 4.67 16.92
C ALA A 160 -9.32 4.89 18.40
N GLU A 161 -9.66 3.83 19.14
CA GLU A 161 -10.01 3.91 20.57
C GLU A 161 -8.80 3.75 21.52
N LYS A 162 -7.59 3.54 21.00
CA LYS A 162 -6.37 3.53 21.84
C LYS A 162 -5.69 4.88 21.82
N ASN A 163 -6.32 5.85 22.47
CA ASN A 163 -5.68 7.09 22.88
C ASN A 163 -4.59 6.73 23.90
N PRO A 164 -3.28 6.88 23.63
CA PRO A 164 -2.30 6.72 24.68
C PRO A 164 -2.43 7.91 25.62
N ALA A 165 -2.72 7.63 26.88
CA ALA A 165 -2.37 8.54 27.97
C ALA A 165 -0.85 8.75 28.01
#